data_AF-A0A318R1N5-F1
#
_entry.id   AF-A0A318R1N5-F1
#
_cell.length_a   1.000
_cell.length_b   1.000
_cell.length_c   1.000
_cell.angle_alpha   90.00
_cell.angle_beta   90.00
_cell.angle_gamma   90.00
#
_symmetry.space_group_name_H-M   'P 1'
#
loop_
_entity.id
_entity.type
_entity.pdbx_description
1 polymer ?
#
loop_
_entity_poly.entity_id
_entity_poly.type
_entity_poly.pdbx_seq_one_letter_code
_entity_poly.pdbx_strand_id
1 'polypeptide(L)' 'MVFHTAKLRVKELAEAMSVDPPEIIATCIILKIPASSPLSSLTIEQSKKIIDYLKKNKI' A
#
# COMPACT_ATOMS: atom_id res chain seq x y z
N MET A 1 -24.60 -7.68 -6.73
CA MET A 1 -23.52 -8.43 -6.07
C MET A 1 -22.32 -7.50 -5.97
N VAL A 2 -22.09 -6.87 -4.82
CA VAL A 2 -20.96 -5.94 -4.64
C VAL A 2 -20.13 -6.45 -3.47
N PHE A 3 -19.41 -7.53 -3.70
CA PHE A 3 -18.28 -7.87 -2.84
C PHE A 3 -17.15 -6.94 -3.26
N HIS A 4 -17.21 -5.67 -2.82
CA HIS A 4 -15.99 -4.87 -2.69
C HIS A 4 -15.23 -5.44 -1.50
N THR A 5 -14.67 -6.65 -1.68
CA THR A 5 -13.48 -7.05 -0.94
C THR A 5 -12.42 -6.05 -1.37
N ALA A 6 -12.32 -4.93 -0.64
CA ALA A 6 -11.45 -3.81 -0.93
C ALA A 6 -9.98 -4.26 -0.90
N LYS A 7 -9.54 -4.89 -1.98
CA LYS A 7 -8.14 -5.09 -2.32
C LYS A 7 -7.64 -3.74 -2.80
N LEU A 8 -7.33 -2.84 -1.85
CA LEU A 8 -6.64 -1.59 -2.13
C LEU A 8 -5.38 -1.95 -2.92
N ARG A 9 -5.27 -1.42 -4.14
CA ARG A 9 -4.06 -1.56 -4.94
C ARG A 9 -3.02 -0.59 -4.39
N VAL A 10 -1.74 -0.91 -4.59
CA VAL A 10 -0.62 0.00 -4.26
C VAL A 10 -0.88 1.42 -4.79
N LYS A 11 -1.41 1.55 -6.02
CA LYS A 11 -1.77 2.83 -6.63
C LYS A 11 -2.90 3.57 -5.89
N GLU A 12 -3.98 2.87 -5.52
CA GLU A 12 -5.11 3.45 -4.78
C GLU A 12 -4.68 3.94 -3.40
N LEU A 13 -3.79 3.18 -2.75
CA LEU A 13 -3.20 3.55 -1.47
C LEU A 13 -2.31 4.79 -1.59
N ALA A 14 -1.48 4.83 -2.64
CA ALA A 14 -0.62 5.96 -2.97
C ALA A 14 -1.43 7.25 -3.20
N GLU A 15 -2.51 7.16 -3.99
CA GLU A 15 -3.43 8.28 -4.23
C GLU A 15 -4.14 8.72 -2.96
N ALA A 16 -4.67 7.78 -2.16
CA ALA A 16 -5.37 8.10 -0.91
C ALA A 16 -4.47 8.78 0.15
N MET A 17 -3.18 8.51 0.12
CA MET A 17 -2.20 9.09 1.03
C MET A 17 -1.42 10.28 0.43
N SER A 18 -1.66 10.64 -0.83
CA SER A 18 -0.85 11.61 -1.59
C SER A 18 0.65 11.37 -1.42
N VAL A 19 1.07 10.12 -1.58
CA VAL A 19 2.47 9.68 -1.55
C VAL A 19 2.80 9.01 -2.87
N ASP A 20 4.05 9.13 -3.29
CA ASP A 20 4.46 8.58 -4.56
C ASP A 20 4.34 7.05 -4.58
N PRO A 21 3.81 6.45 -5.66
CA PRO A 21 3.79 5.00 -5.82
C PRO A 21 5.16 4.32 -5.58
N PRO A 22 6.32 4.88 -5.95
CA PRO A 22 7.62 4.31 -5.57
C PRO A 22 7.87 4.25 -4.06
N GLU A 23 7.38 5.19 -3.24
CA GLU A 23 7.49 5.13 -1.77
C GLU A 23 6.68 3.97 -1.19
N ILE A 24 5.46 3.76 -1.70
CA ILE A 24 4.62 2.62 -1.34
C ILE A 24 5.32 1.31 -1.73
N ILE A 25 5.89 1.23 -2.94
CA ILE A 25 6.61 0.05 -3.43
C ILE A 25 7.84 -0.23 -2.57
N ALA A 26 8.64 0.79 -2.24
CA ALA A 26 9.79 0.66 -1.35
C ALA A 26 9.37 0.14 0.03
N THR A 27 8.28 0.68 0.59
CA THR A 27 7.71 0.22 1.86
C THR A 27 7.21 -1.23 1.77
N CYS A 28 6.59 -1.61 0.64
CA CYS A 28 6.21 -2.99 0.38
C CYS A 28 7.41 -3.93 0.37
N ILE A 29 8.52 -3.53 -0.28
CA ILE A 29 9.77 -4.31 -0.31
C ILE A 29 10.34 -4.46 1.10
N ILE A 30 10.39 -3.38 1.89
CA ILE A 30 10.86 -3.39 3.29
C ILE A 30 10.02 -4.34 4.16
N LEU A 31 8.70 -4.30 4.00
CA LEU A 31 7.76 -5.15 4.73
C LEU A 31 7.69 -6.60 4.20
N LYS A 32 8.55 -6.96 3.23
CA LYS A 32 8.57 -8.26 2.54
C LYS A 32 7.22 -8.63 1.90
N ILE A 33 6.50 -7.63 1.42
CA ILE A 33 5.25 -7.81 0.72
C ILE A 33 5.58 -8.02 -0.76
N PRO A 34 5.10 -9.10 -1.41
CA PRO A 34 5.32 -9.37 -2.83
C PRO A 34 4.42 -8.45 -3.69
N ALA A 35 4.58 -7.14 -3.50
CA ALA A 35 3.85 -6.10 -4.20
C ALA A 35 4.87 -5.22 -4.95
N SER A 36 5.51 -5.83 -5.94
CA SER A 36 6.46 -5.17 -6.84
C SER A 36 5.77 -4.40 -7.97
N SER A 37 4.46 -4.17 -7.87
CA SER A 37 3.68 -3.57 -8.94
C SER A 37 2.63 -2.61 -8.38
N PRO A 38 2.41 -1.44 -9.00
CA PRO A 38 1.36 -0.48 -8.60
C PRO A 38 -0.05 -1.08 -8.71
N LEU A 39 -0.18 -2.13 -9.52
CA LEU A 39 -1.40 -2.93 -9.69
C LEU A 39 -1.42 -4.16 -8.79
N SER A 40 -0.48 -4.39 -7.87
CA SER A 40 -0.59 -5.53 -6.94
C SER A 40 -1.73 -5.29 -5.94
N SER A 41 -2.51 -6.35 -5.69
CA SER A 41 -3.54 -6.34 -4.64
C SER A 41 -2.86 -6.43 -3.29
N LEU A 42 -3.07 -5.42 -2.45
CA LEU A 42 -2.71 -5.49 -1.05
C LEU A 42 -3.93 -5.98 -0.25
N THR A 43 -3.67 -6.81 0.75
CA THR A 43 -4.67 -7.11 1.78
C THR A 43 -4.83 -5.90 2.69
N ILE A 44 -5.95 -5.81 3.41
CA ILE A 44 -6.21 -4.74 4.40
C ILE A 44 -5.07 -4.65 5.44
N GLU A 45 -4.58 -5.79 5.93
CA GLU A 45 -3.43 -5.84 6.86
C GLU A 45 -2.15 -5.26 6.27
N GLN A 46 -1.85 -5.60 5.02
CA GLN A 46 -0.66 -5.13 4.32
C GLN A 46 -0.75 -3.62 4.10
N SER A 47 -1.91 -3.15 3.66
CA SER A 47 -2.20 -1.71 3.50
C SER A 47 -2.03 -0.98 4.83
N LYS A 48 -2.59 -1.49 5.94
CA LYS A 48 -2.41 -0.89 7.28
C LYS A 48 -0.94 -0.82 7.70
N LYS A 49 -0.15 -1.88 7.50
CA LYS A 49 1.29 -1.88 7.83
C LYS A 49 2.06 -0.83 7.05
N ILE A 50 1.76 -0.69 5.75
CA ILE A 50 2.39 0.31 4.89
C ILE A 50 2.03 1.73 5.36
N ILE A 51 0.73 1.98 5.60
CA ILE A 51 0.25 3.28 6.12
C ILE A 51 0.94 3.62 7.43
N ASP A 52 0.99 2.66 8.36
CA ASP A 52 1.62 2.84 9.68
C ASP A 52 3.11 3.17 9.56
N TYR A 53 3.83 2.44 8.69
CA TYR A 53 5.24 2.66 8.44
C TYR A 53 5.51 4.05 7.83
N LEU A 54 4.77 4.43 6.79
CA LEU A 54 4.90 5.75 6.15
C LEU A 54 4.57 6.88 7.12
N LYS A 55 3.52 6.71 7.94
CA LYS A 55 3.11 7.69 8.94
C LYS A 55 4.16 7.85 10.05
N LYS A 56 4.89 6.78 10.38
CA LYS A 56 6.05 6.83 11.31
C LYS A 56 7.30 7.44 10.70
N ASN A 57 7.51 7.31 9.39
CA ASN A 57 8.73 7.77 8.72
C ASN A 57 8.67 9.25 8.28
N LYS A 58 7.48 9.86 8.26
CA LYS A 58 7.25 11.29 7.95
C LYS A 58 7.51 12.24 9.14
N ILE A 59 8.55 11.98 9.95
CA ILE A 59 9.00 12.85 11.05
C ILE A 59 9.96 13.94 10.55
#